data_AF-A0A2T0XUD3-F1
#
_entry.id   AF-A0A2T0XUD3-F1
#
_cell.length_a   1.000
_cell.length_b   1.000
_cell.length_c   1.000
_cell.angle_alpha   90.00
_cell.angle_beta   90.00
_cell.angle_gamma   90.00
#
_symmetry.space_group_name_H-M   'P 1'
#
loop_
_entity.id
_entity.type
_entity.pdbx_description
1 polymer ?
#
loop_
_entity_poly.entity_id
_entity_poly.type
_entity_poly.pdbx_seq_one_letter_code
_entity_poly.pdbx_strand_id
1 'polypeptide(L)'
;MTSPDARVPRAASAVLVVVTVLAGLGGRRWLPADVAGPLGDVLYAMLVVWLVVLVFPRAPRGLASATALALCTAIELSHLTEWPAALLERLPAARFVLGTTFGAADLAWYALGAFLGGALLVVVGGRPEAVDEALRHVRAARARPAGRRVTAFLVPLTLLGVVAAVGIGVGRSLSIEADELAAQVEVAQAELDGSADKVADDDVRSALSTAIDDAGTVLEGRPVLDRRPGDATDAGERLERAVTAVHDSRRTFATTAAAEVRETFAPVQRKAERILTATDELADAGQAADESARAALRDALDAATAAHTTTGPDQLTELPLAELESVAGDLTTRRDDVDLATHDLMSAQDAAVCPEPDQVWFPQAGKLAAKRLAPIPWAPQHSVRADLLEGLVALDEAYQAEFGEHLTVNSGYRSYDDQLAVYNPDQPNPLAAPPGCSNHGLGTAVDLSMGPESFDGARYAWMKEHAEEYGWTHPAWAEPDGRLPEPWHWESVETPLGY
;
A
#
# COMPACT_ATOMS: atom_id res chain seq x y z
N MET A 1 38.13 -59.35 -34.04
CA MET A 1 37.34 -60.39 -33.36
C MET A 1 36.04 -59.76 -32.89
N THR A 2 34.96 -59.91 -33.66
CA THR A 2 33.61 -59.49 -33.28
C THR A 2 33.03 -60.54 -32.34
N SER A 3 32.72 -60.17 -31.09
CA SER A 3 32.02 -61.06 -30.16
C SER A 3 30.69 -61.52 -30.78
N PRO A 4 30.31 -62.80 -30.64
CA PRO A 4 28.97 -63.23 -31.02
C PRO A 4 27.99 -62.58 -30.05
N ASP A 5 27.36 -61.48 -30.48
CA ASP A 5 26.31 -60.82 -29.71
C ASP A 5 25.19 -61.83 -29.45
N ALA A 6 24.97 -62.12 -28.17
CA ALA A 6 23.98 -63.08 -27.70
C ALA A 6 22.60 -62.66 -28.20
N ARG A 7 22.01 -63.52 -29.05
CA ARG A 7 20.76 -63.25 -29.76
C ARG A 7 19.60 -63.26 -28.78
N VAL A 8 18.81 -62.18 -28.77
CA VAL A 8 17.58 -62.11 -27.98
C VAL A 8 16.52 -62.98 -28.68
N PRO A 9 15.92 -63.96 -28.01
CA PRO A 9 14.89 -64.80 -28.61
C PRO A 9 13.66 -63.98 -29.01
N ARG A 10 13.13 -64.15 -30.23
CA ARG A 10 11.92 -63.45 -30.71
C ARG A 10 10.72 -63.62 -29.76
N ALA A 11 10.58 -64.79 -29.15
CA ALA A 11 9.54 -65.06 -28.16
C ALA A 11 9.70 -64.19 -26.89
N ALA A 12 10.94 -63.89 -26.48
CA ALA A 12 11.20 -63.03 -25.34
C ALA A 12 10.89 -61.56 -25.68
N SER A 13 11.29 -61.09 -26.87
CA SER A 13 10.94 -59.74 -27.35
C SER A 13 9.42 -59.56 -27.50
N ALA A 14 8.70 -60.58 -28.01
CA ALA A 14 7.25 -60.54 -28.12
C ALA A 14 6.55 -60.44 -26.76
N VAL A 15 7.06 -61.17 -25.74
CA VAL A 15 6.55 -61.05 -24.36
C VAL A 15 6.82 -59.67 -23.79
N LEU A 16 8.02 -59.10 -24.01
CA LEU A 16 8.35 -57.74 -23.56
C LEU A 16 7.42 -56.69 -24.20
N VAL A 17 7.13 -56.82 -25.50
CA VAL A 17 6.16 -55.97 -26.20
C VAL A 17 4.79 -56.04 -25.52
N VAL A 18 4.25 -57.25 -25.34
CA VAL A 18 2.91 -57.43 -24.73
C VAL A 18 2.86 -56.90 -23.30
N VAL A 19 3.86 -57.22 -22.48
CA VAL A 19 3.91 -56.76 -21.08
C VAL A 19 4.04 -55.24 -21.00
N THR A 20 4.84 -54.62 -21.86
CA THR A 20 5.02 -53.16 -21.89
C THR A 20 3.73 -52.45 -22.33
N VAL A 21 3.02 -52.99 -23.33
CA VAL A 21 1.72 -52.46 -23.76
C VAL A 21 0.69 -52.57 -22.63
N LEU A 22 0.61 -53.73 -21.96
CA LEU A 22 -0.30 -53.91 -20.82
C LEU A 22 0.06 -52.98 -19.65
N ALA A 23 1.35 -52.78 -19.37
CA ALA A 23 1.83 -51.86 -18.34
C ALA A 23 1.50 -50.40 -18.68
N GLY A 24 1.66 -49.99 -19.94
CA GLY A 24 1.32 -48.64 -20.41
C GLY A 24 -0.18 -48.37 -20.36
N LEU A 25 -1.00 -49.32 -20.83
CA LEU A 25 -2.46 -49.22 -20.78
C LEU A 25 -3.00 -49.25 -19.33
N GLY A 26 -2.43 -50.13 -18.49
CA GLY A 26 -2.78 -50.23 -17.08
C GLY A 26 -2.37 -48.99 -16.29
N GLY A 27 -1.16 -48.48 -16.54
CA GLY A 27 -0.67 -47.22 -15.98
C GLY A 27 -1.58 -46.07 -16.34
N ARG A 28 -1.94 -45.91 -17.62
CA ARG A 28 -2.90 -44.89 -18.07
C ARG A 28 -4.29 -45.01 -17.44
N ARG A 29 -4.72 -46.23 -17.06
CA ARG A 29 -6.06 -46.48 -16.51
C ARG A 29 -6.14 -46.29 -15.00
N TRP A 30 -5.05 -46.55 -14.28
CA TRP A 30 -5.05 -46.64 -12.81
C TRP A 30 -4.09 -45.68 -12.12
N LEU A 31 -3.14 -45.08 -12.83
CA LEU A 31 -2.25 -44.06 -12.28
C LEU A 31 -2.79 -42.65 -12.60
N PRO A 32 -2.45 -41.66 -11.76
CA PRO A 32 -2.74 -40.25 -12.04
C PRO A 32 -2.10 -39.83 -13.37
N ALA A 33 -2.72 -38.87 -14.06
CA ALA A 33 -2.26 -38.42 -15.38
C ALA A 33 -0.78 -37.98 -15.36
N ASP A 34 -0.36 -37.34 -14.28
CA ASP A 34 0.99 -36.76 -14.11
C ASP A 34 2.07 -37.83 -13.90
N VAL A 35 1.68 -39.02 -13.43
CA VAL A 35 2.58 -40.19 -13.38
C VAL A 35 2.46 -40.99 -14.67
N ALA A 36 1.24 -41.11 -15.21
CA ALA A 36 0.96 -41.91 -16.39
C ALA A 36 1.57 -41.36 -17.68
N GLY A 37 1.72 -40.02 -17.80
CA GLY A 37 2.37 -39.36 -18.93
C GLY A 37 3.85 -39.73 -19.04
N PRO A 38 4.71 -39.28 -18.10
CA PRO A 38 6.14 -39.58 -18.12
C PRO A 38 6.45 -41.08 -18.09
N LEU A 39 5.67 -41.86 -17.33
CA LEU A 39 5.76 -43.32 -17.36
C LEU A 39 5.44 -43.86 -18.76
N GLY A 40 4.39 -43.33 -19.39
CA GLY A 40 4.00 -43.63 -20.77
C GLY A 40 5.16 -43.44 -21.73
N ASP A 41 5.89 -42.32 -21.63
CA ASP A 41 7.01 -41.99 -22.53
C ASP A 41 8.20 -42.94 -22.33
N VAL A 42 8.57 -43.23 -21.08
CA VAL A 42 9.60 -44.22 -20.77
C VAL A 42 9.21 -45.60 -21.32
N LEU A 43 7.97 -46.05 -21.07
CA LEU A 43 7.46 -47.33 -21.55
C LEU A 43 7.34 -47.37 -23.08
N TYR A 44 7.01 -46.24 -23.71
CA TYR A 44 6.91 -46.13 -25.16
C TYR A 44 8.28 -46.27 -25.82
N ALA A 45 9.30 -45.57 -25.34
CA ALA A 45 10.67 -45.74 -25.83
C ALA A 45 11.18 -47.17 -25.60
N MET A 46 10.90 -47.78 -24.45
CA MET A 46 11.20 -49.21 -24.20
C MET A 46 10.49 -50.11 -25.21
N LEU A 47 9.20 -49.87 -25.48
CA LEU A 47 8.41 -50.60 -26.47
C LEU A 47 9.05 -50.54 -27.87
N VAL A 48 9.47 -49.35 -28.31
CA VAL A 48 10.14 -49.18 -29.60
C VAL A 48 11.46 -49.97 -29.65
N VAL A 49 12.24 -49.99 -28.57
CA VAL A 49 13.44 -50.85 -28.48
C VAL A 49 13.09 -52.33 -28.69
N TRP A 50 12.02 -52.82 -28.06
CA TRP A 50 11.58 -54.22 -28.22
C TRP A 50 11.12 -54.51 -29.64
N LEU A 51 10.39 -53.57 -30.27
CA LEU A 51 9.90 -53.71 -31.64
C LEU A 51 11.05 -53.74 -32.65
N VAL A 52 12.07 -52.89 -32.48
CA VAL A 52 13.26 -52.89 -33.35
C VAL A 52 13.94 -54.25 -33.31
N VAL A 53 14.15 -54.84 -32.13
CA VAL A 53 14.79 -56.16 -31.99
C VAL A 53 13.86 -57.31 -32.39
N LEU A 54 12.54 -57.13 -32.30
CA LEU A 54 11.56 -58.12 -32.78
C LEU A 54 11.60 -58.24 -34.32
N VAL A 55 11.63 -57.09 -35.01
CA VAL A 55 11.70 -57.01 -36.48
C VAL A 55 13.10 -57.34 -36.99
N PHE A 56 14.13 -56.77 -36.37
CA PHE A 56 15.54 -56.94 -36.71
C PHE A 56 16.29 -57.65 -35.56
N PRO A 57 16.15 -58.97 -35.42
CA PRO A 57 16.76 -59.73 -34.32
C PRO A 57 18.29 -59.78 -34.36
N ARG A 58 18.92 -59.24 -35.41
CA ARG A 58 20.37 -59.09 -35.55
C ARG A 58 20.86 -57.67 -35.25
N ALA A 59 19.97 -56.72 -34.94
CA ALA A 59 20.36 -55.37 -34.62
C ALA A 59 21.18 -55.36 -33.31
N PRO A 60 22.36 -54.70 -33.29
CA PRO A 60 23.10 -54.52 -32.05
C PRO A 60 22.27 -53.68 -31.06
N ARG A 61 22.38 -54.00 -29.77
CA ARG A 61 21.52 -53.41 -28.72
C ARG A 61 21.60 -51.89 -28.67
N GLY A 62 22.81 -51.34 -28.82
CA GLY A 62 23.02 -49.89 -28.87
C GLY A 62 22.34 -49.24 -30.08
N LEU A 63 22.32 -49.92 -31.23
CA LEU A 63 21.58 -49.42 -32.41
C LEU A 63 20.07 -49.47 -32.19
N ALA A 64 19.55 -50.50 -31.50
CA ALA A 64 18.13 -50.56 -31.16
C ALA A 64 17.70 -49.43 -30.22
N SER A 65 18.48 -49.15 -29.18
CA SER A 65 18.27 -48.00 -28.28
C SER A 65 18.38 -46.66 -29.00
N ALA A 66 19.41 -46.47 -29.83
CA ALA A 66 19.58 -45.23 -30.60
C ALA A 66 18.46 -45.02 -31.62
N THR A 67 18.02 -46.08 -32.29
CA THR A 67 16.89 -46.03 -33.24
C THR A 67 15.60 -45.68 -32.51
N ALA A 68 15.35 -46.26 -31.34
CA ALA A 68 14.16 -45.96 -30.55
C ALA A 68 14.14 -44.49 -30.11
N LEU A 69 15.25 -43.98 -29.57
CA LEU A 69 15.38 -42.57 -29.19
C LEU A 69 15.16 -41.64 -30.39
N ALA A 70 15.82 -41.91 -31.51
CA ALA A 70 15.69 -41.11 -32.72
C ALA A 70 14.24 -41.09 -33.26
N LEU A 71 13.55 -42.24 -33.23
CA LEU A 71 12.15 -42.33 -33.65
C LEU A 71 11.22 -41.56 -32.70
N CYS A 72 11.38 -41.72 -31.39
CA CYS A 72 10.56 -41.00 -30.42
C CYS A 72 10.79 -39.49 -30.53
N THR A 73 12.04 -39.03 -30.60
CA THR A 73 12.37 -37.62 -30.82
C THR A 73 11.82 -37.08 -32.14
N ALA A 74 11.88 -37.85 -33.23
CA ALA A 74 11.32 -37.43 -34.51
C ALA A 74 9.79 -37.30 -34.47
N ILE A 75 9.10 -38.22 -33.77
CA ILE A 75 7.66 -38.14 -33.53
C ILE A 75 7.34 -36.92 -32.67
N GLU A 76 8.08 -36.69 -31.60
CA GLU A 76 7.90 -35.56 -30.68
C GLU A 76 8.04 -34.22 -31.40
N LEU A 77 9.15 -34.03 -32.14
CA LEU A 77 9.39 -32.83 -32.93
C LEU A 77 8.37 -32.64 -34.05
N SER A 78 7.71 -33.70 -34.51
CA SER A 78 6.68 -33.58 -35.55
C SER A 78 5.44 -32.81 -35.07
N HIS A 79 5.20 -32.75 -33.75
CA HIS A 79 4.12 -31.94 -33.15
C HIS A 79 4.38 -30.43 -33.18
N LEU A 80 5.60 -30.01 -33.54
CA LEU A 80 5.87 -28.60 -33.89
C LEU A 80 5.27 -28.22 -35.26
N THR A 81 4.64 -29.17 -35.94
CA THR A 81 3.94 -28.97 -37.22
C THR A 81 2.47 -29.37 -37.10
N GLU A 82 1.63 -28.97 -38.05
CA GLU A 82 0.18 -29.17 -37.96
C GLU A 82 -0.30 -30.58 -38.38
N TRP A 83 0.55 -31.38 -39.04
CA TRP A 83 0.10 -32.65 -39.63
C TRP A 83 -0.32 -33.72 -38.61
N PRO A 84 0.31 -33.86 -37.42
CA PRO A 84 -0.13 -34.85 -36.44
C PRO A 84 -1.53 -34.53 -35.92
N ALA A 85 -1.81 -33.25 -35.64
CA ALA A 85 -3.14 -32.79 -35.22
C ALA A 85 -4.20 -33.11 -36.30
N ALA A 86 -3.92 -32.78 -37.56
CA ALA A 86 -4.83 -33.06 -38.68
C ALA A 86 -5.07 -34.58 -38.89
N LEU A 87 -4.08 -35.42 -38.59
CA LEU A 87 -4.23 -36.87 -38.65
C LEU A 87 -5.07 -37.41 -37.48
N LEU A 88 -4.90 -36.87 -36.28
CA LEU A 88 -5.62 -37.27 -35.08
C LEU A 88 -7.12 -36.97 -35.17
N GLU A 89 -7.52 -35.91 -35.86
CA GLU A 89 -8.93 -35.62 -36.16
C GLU A 89 -9.60 -36.73 -36.99
N ARG A 90 -8.85 -37.32 -37.94
CA ARG A 90 -9.36 -38.35 -38.85
C ARG A 90 -9.22 -39.76 -38.28
N LEU A 91 -8.17 -40.00 -37.49
CA LEU A 91 -7.83 -41.29 -36.88
C LEU A 91 -7.47 -41.09 -35.40
N PRO A 92 -8.46 -40.96 -34.50
CA PRO A 92 -8.22 -40.72 -33.07
C PRO A 92 -7.42 -41.83 -32.37
N ALA A 93 -7.32 -43.02 -32.98
CA ALA A 93 -6.50 -44.12 -32.47
C ALA A 93 -4.99 -43.88 -32.68
N ALA A 94 -4.59 -43.01 -33.62
CA ALA A 94 -3.18 -42.74 -33.91
C ALA A 94 -2.44 -42.08 -32.73
N ARG A 95 -3.16 -41.50 -31.75
CA ARG A 95 -2.58 -40.91 -30.52
C ARG A 95 -1.77 -41.89 -29.68
N PHE A 96 -2.01 -43.20 -29.80
CA PHE A 96 -1.24 -44.22 -29.05
C PHE A 96 0.12 -44.51 -29.69
N VAL A 97 0.37 -44.02 -30.90
CA VAL A 97 1.62 -44.19 -31.64
C VAL A 97 2.31 -42.84 -31.85
N LEU A 98 1.55 -41.79 -32.14
CA LEU A 98 2.10 -40.49 -32.44
C LEU A 98 2.17 -39.56 -31.22
N GLY A 99 1.46 -39.83 -30.13
CA GLY A 99 1.27 -38.83 -29.07
C GLY A 99 0.21 -37.78 -29.45
N THR A 100 0.09 -36.72 -28.66
CA THR A 100 -0.95 -35.68 -28.83
C THR A 100 -0.42 -34.26 -28.92
N THR A 101 0.73 -33.98 -28.30
CA THR A 101 1.29 -32.63 -28.13
C THR A 101 2.80 -32.75 -28.02
N PHE A 102 3.50 -31.62 -28.21
CA PHE A 102 4.94 -31.53 -27.95
C PHE A 102 5.22 -31.29 -26.46
N GLY A 103 6.09 -32.10 -25.86
CA GLY A 103 6.65 -31.94 -24.52
C GLY A 103 8.19 -31.99 -24.54
N ALA A 104 8.86 -30.89 -24.19
CA ALA A 104 10.32 -30.86 -24.16
C ALA A 104 10.92 -31.82 -23.12
N ALA A 105 10.22 -32.04 -22.00
CA ALA A 105 10.61 -33.00 -20.97
C ALA A 105 10.54 -34.46 -21.45
N ASP A 106 9.67 -34.75 -22.42
CA ASP A 106 9.43 -36.10 -22.95
C ASP A 106 10.69 -36.65 -23.62
N LEU A 107 11.54 -35.78 -24.18
CA LEU A 107 12.86 -36.15 -24.72
C LEU A 107 13.77 -36.82 -23.68
N ALA A 108 13.74 -36.34 -22.43
CA ALA A 108 14.51 -36.93 -21.34
C ALA A 108 13.92 -38.29 -20.92
N TRP A 109 12.60 -38.41 -20.90
CA TRP A 109 11.89 -39.65 -20.60
C TRP A 109 12.10 -40.72 -21.68
N TYR A 110 12.10 -40.34 -22.96
CA TYR A 110 12.44 -41.23 -24.07
C TYR A 110 13.91 -41.68 -24.00
N ALA A 111 14.84 -40.79 -23.65
CA ALA A 111 16.25 -41.16 -23.48
C ALA A 111 16.42 -42.19 -22.34
N LEU A 112 15.73 -41.98 -21.22
CA LEU A 112 15.70 -42.93 -20.10
C LEU A 112 15.10 -44.29 -20.53
N GLY A 113 13.95 -44.28 -21.23
CA GLY A 113 13.30 -45.49 -21.72
C GLY A 113 14.15 -46.27 -22.73
N ALA A 114 14.82 -45.57 -23.67
CA ALA A 114 15.73 -46.19 -24.62
C ALA A 114 16.94 -46.86 -23.93
N PHE A 115 17.48 -46.21 -22.89
CA PHE A 115 18.57 -46.76 -22.07
C PHE A 115 18.12 -47.99 -21.28
N LEU A 116 17.01 -47.91 -20.54
CA LEU A 116 16.46 -49.02 -19.76
C LEU A 116 16.06 -50.21 -20.65
N GLY A 117 15.51 -49.91 -21.83
CA GLY A 117 15.21 -50.89 -22.87
C GLY A 117 16.46 -51.66 -23.29
N GLY A 118 17.53 -50.94 -23.66
CA GLY A 118 18.81 -51.54 -24.03
C GLY A 118 19.43 -52.37 -22.91
N ALA A 119 19.39 -51.88 -21.67
CA ALA A 119 19.93 -52.55 -20.50
C ALA A 119 19.22 -53.88 -20.21
N LEU A 120 17.89 -53.93 -20.32
CA LEU A 120 17.12 -55.15 -20.07
C LEU A 120 17.28 -56.18 -21.20
N LEU A 121 17.62 -55.77 -22.44
CA LEU A 121 18.08 -56.72 -23.47
C LEU A 121 19.37 -57.46 -23.06
N VAL A 122 20.26 -56.83 -22.29
CA VAL A 122 21.49 -57.49 -21.78
C VAL A 122 21.13 -58.61 -20.82
N VAL A 123 20.12 -58.38 -19.99
CA VAL A 123 19.62 -59.36 -19.01
C VAL A 123 18.88 -60.51 -19.70
N VAL A 124 18.08 -60.21 -20.73
CA VAL A 124 17.24 -61.20 -21.43
C VAL A 124 18.00 -61.98 -22.50
N GLY A 125 19.02 -61.38 -23.13
CA GLY A 125 19.77 -61.97 -24.23
C GLY A 125 20.72 -63.12 -23.86
N GLY A 126 20.93 -63.39 -22.57
CA GLY A 126 21.83 -64.45 -22.11
C GLY A 126 23.32 -64.16 -22.38
N ARG A 127 24.21 -64.99 -21.82
CA ARG A 127 25.67 -64.90 -22.00
C ARG A 127 26.09 -65.46 -23.37
N PRO A 128 27.19 -64.98 -23.97
CA PRO A 128 27.66 -65.45 -25.28
C PRO A 128 27.99 -66.95 -25.27
N GLU A 129 27.69 -67.65 -26.37
CA GLU A 129 27.83 -69.12 -26.53
C GLU A 129 29.23 -69.65 -26.18
N ALA A 130 30.28 -68.84 -26.36
CA ALA A 130 31.66 -69.19 -26.00
C ALA A 130 31.86 -69.44 -24.49
N VAL A 131 31.05 -68.81 -23.63
CA VAL A 131 31.08 -68.99 -22.17
C VAL A 131 30.29 -70.24 -21.76
N ASP A 132 29.21 -70.56 -22.47
CA ASP A 132 28.44 -71.79 -22.27
C ASP A 132 29.21 -73.03 -22.78
N GLU A 133 30.02 -72.92 -23.84
CA GLU A 133 30.95 -73.98 -24.29
C GLU A 133 31.98 -74.33 -23.20
N ALA A 134 32.62 -73.31 -22.61
CA ALA A 134 33.62 -73.47 -21.56
C ALA A 134 33.04 -74.01 -20.24
N LEU A 135 31.80 -73.65 -19.90
CA LEU A 135 31.11 -74.13 -18.70
C LEU A 135 30.43 -75.49 -18.88
N ARG A 136 30.13 -75.92 -20.11
CA ARG A 136 29.56 -77.24 -20.42
C ARG A 136 30.50 -78.38 -20.01
N HIS A 137 31.82 -78.18 -20.13
CA HIS A 137 32.82 -79.19 -19.71
C HIS A 137 32.93 -79.36 -18.19
N VAL A 138 32.50 -78.36 -17.41
CA VAL A 138 32.56 -78.38 -15.93
C VAL A 138 31.27 -78.90 -15.29
N ARG A 139 30.14 -78.93 -16.02
CA ARG A 139 28.80 -79.16 -15.44
C ARG A 139 28.13 -80.48 -15.83
N ALA A 140 28.88 -81.49 -16.25
CA ALA A 140 28.38 -82.85 -16.41
C ALA A 140 28.13 -83.57 -15.06
N ALA A 141 27.34 -82.97 -14.16
CA ALA A 141 26.73 -83.64 -12.99
C ALA A 141 25.82 -82.68 -12.19
N ARG A 142 24.59 -82.42 -12.66
CA ARG A 142 23.36 -82.27 -11.83
C ARG A 142 22.22 -81.68 -12.67
N ALA A 143 21.07 -82.36 -12.63
CA ALA A 143 19.83 -81.86 -13.19
C ALA A 143 19.19 -80.79 -12.28
N ARG A 144 18.89 -79.60 -12.83
CA ARG A 144 17.54 -78.98 -12.89
C ARG A 144 17.55 -77.57 -13.51
N PRO A 145 16.39 -77.09 -14.00
CA PRO A 145 16.25 -75.91 -14.86
C PRO A 145 16.02 -74.63 -14.04
N ALA A 146 16.71 -73.53 -14.35
CA ALA A 146 16.43 -72.25 -13.68
C ALA A 146 16.75 -70.96 -14.47
N GLY A 147 17.16 -71.03 -15.75
CA GLY A 147 17.43 -69.82 -16.53
C GLY A 147 16.20 -68.98 -16.88
N ARG A 148 15.01 -69.61 -16.91
CA ARG A 148 13.75 -68.96 -17.36
C ARG A 148 12.95 -68.28 -16.25
N ARG A 149 13.29 -68.52 -14.96
CA ARG A 149 12.58 -67.91 -13.82
C ARG A 149 13.13 -66.52 -13.45
N VAL A 150 14.44 -66.28 -13.62
CA VAL A 150 15.06 -64.98 -13.29
C VAL A 150 14.58 -63.86 -14.21
N THR A 151 14.38 -64.14 -15.50
CA THR A 151 13.83 -63.18 -16.48
C THR A 151 12.36 -62.85 -16.24
N ALA A 152 11.56 -63.77 -15.68
CA ALA A 152 10.15 -63.52 -15.37
C ALA A 152 9.94 -62.54 -14.21
N PHE A 153 10.90 -62.41 -13.29
CA PHE A 153 10.81 -61.48 -12.14
C PHE A 153 11.48 -60.13 -12.39
N LEU A 154 12.55 -60.06 -13.19
CA LEU A 154 13.27 -58.82 -13.43
C LEU A 154 12.48 -57.79 -14.26
N VAL A 155 11.73 -58.25 -15.26
CA VAL A 155 10.90 -57.38 -16.12
C VAL A 155 9.82 -56.63 -15.32
N PRO A 156 8.92 -57.28 -14.55
CA PRO A 156 7.93 -56.58 -13.75
C PRO A 156 8.56 -55.72 -12.64
N LEU A 157 9.72 -56.12 -12.09
CA LEU A 157 10.44 -55.31 -11.08
C LEU A 157 11.01 -54.02 -11.69
N THR A 158 11.59 -54.08 -12.89
CA THR A 158 12.06 -52.87 -13.59
C THR A 158 10.90 -51.94 -13.96
N LEU A 159 9.78 -52.49 -14.43
CA LEU A 159 8.58 -51.69 -14.74
C LEU A 159 8.03 -51.02 -13.47
N LEU A 160 7.95 -51.75 -12.36
CA LEU A 160 7.51 -51.20 -11.07
C LEU A 160 8.48 -50.14 -10.53
N GLY A 161 9.79 -50.33 -10.70
CA GLY A 161 10.82 -49.37 -10.32
C GLY A 161 10.74 -48.06 -11.10
N VAL A 162 10.42 -48.12 -12.39
CA VAL A 162 10.18 -46.93 -13.24
C VAL A 162 8.94 -46.17 -12.76
N VAL A 163 7.83 -46.86 -12.50
CA VAL A 163 6.59 -46.25 -11.97
C VAL A 163 6.88 -45.52 -10.65
N ALA A 164 7.62 -46.16 -9.74
CA ALA A 164 7.96 -45.57 -8.45
C ALA A 164 8.88 -44.35 -8.59
N ALA A 165 9.91 -44.42 -9.45
CA ALA A 165 10.85 -43.32 -9.65
C ALA A 165 10.17 -42.08 -10.28
N VAL A 166 9.31 -42.28 -11.28
CA VAL A 166 8.51 -41.21 -11.90
C VAL A 166 7.55 -40.59 -10.88
N GLY A 167 6.82 -41.41 -10.11
CA GLY A 167 5.91 -40.91 -9.08
C GLY A 167 6.61 -40.09 -7.98
N ILE A 168 7.82 -40.50 -7.57
CA ILE A 168 8.65 -39.74 -6.61
C ILE A 168 9.12 -38.40 -7.21
N GLY A 169 9.50 -38.38 -8.49
CA GLY A 169 9.93 -37.15 -9.17
C GLY A 169 8.81 -36.11 -9.26
N VAL A 170 7.63 -36.52 -9.72
CA VAL A 170 6.44 -35.65 -9.82
C VAL A 170 6.02 -35.14 -8.43
N GLY A 171 5.99 -36.03 -7.43
CA GLY A 171 5.65 -35.63 -6.06
C GLY A 171 6.61 -34.59 -5.48
N ARG A 172 7.91 -34.63 -5.85
CA ARG A 172 8.89 -33.62 -5.44
C ARG A 172 8.72 -32.29 -6.17
N SER A 173 8.42 -32.30 -7.47
CA SER A 173 8.15 -31.06 -8.22
C SER A 173 6.97 -30.31 -7.60
N LEU A 174 5.87 -31.03 -7.37
CA LEU A 174 4.66 -30.47 -6.79
C LEU A 174 4.85 -29.93 -5.37
N SER A 175 5.73 -30.54 -4.56
CA SER A 175 6.05 -29.98 -3.24
C SER A 175 6.84 -28.69 -3.34
N ILE A 176 7.82 -28.61 -4.26
CA ILE A 176 8.64 -27.41 -4.43
C ILE A 176 7.77 -26.24 -4.92
N GLU A 177 6.94 -26.47 -5.95
CA GLU A 177 6.03 -25.46 -6.49
C GLU A 177 5.00 -24.99 -5.44
N ALA A 178 4.51 -25.89 -4.58
CA ALA A 178 3.59 -25.54 -3.51
C ALA A 178 4.25 -24.73 -2.38
N ASP A 179 5.49 -25.07 -2.00
CA ASP A 179 6.25 -24.32 -0.99
C ASP A 179 6.56 -22.89 -1.48
N GLU A 180 6.89 -22.73 -2.76
CA GLU A 180 7.12 -21.42 -3.37
C GLU A 180 5.82 -20.58 -3.42
N LEU A 181 4.71 -21.16 -3.86
CA LEU A 181 3.41 -20.47 -3.87
C LEU A 181 2.98 -20.06 -2.45
N ALA A 182 3.21 -20.91 -1.44
CA ALA A 182 2.88 -20.60 -0.06
C ALA A 182 3.65 -19.37 0.46
N ALA A 183 4.94 -19.25 0.12
CA ALA A 183 5.74 -18.08 0.45
C ALA A 183 5.25 -16.81 -0.27
N GLN A 184 4.82 -16.92 -1.54
CA GLN A 184 4.25 -15.79 -2.28
C GLN A 184 2.91 -15.32 -1.69
N VAL A 185 2.06 -16.24 -1.22
CA VAL A 185 0.79 -15.91 -0.55
C VAL A 185 1.03 -15.07 0.71
N GLU A 186 2.05 -15.40 1.51
CA GLU A 186 2.41 -14.62 2.71
C GLU A 186 2.80 -13.18 2.35
N VAL A 187 3.63 -13.01 1.30
CA VAL A 187 4.02 -11.68 0.79
C VAL A 187 2.81 -10.91 0.25
N ALA A 188 1.94 -11.58 -0.50
CA ALA A 188 0.73 -10.98 -1.07
C ALA A 188 -0.27 -10.54 0.02
N GLN A 189 -0.42 -11.32 1.10
CA GLN A 189 -1.24 -10.94 2.25
C GLN A 189 -0.70 -9.68 2.93
N ALA A 190 0.62 -9.61 3.15
CA ALA A 190 1.24 -8.41 3.71
C ALA A 190 1.04 -7.18 2.81
N GLU A 191 1.10 -7.33 1.48
CA GLU A 191 0.81 -6.26 0.53
C GLU A 191 -0.68 -5.85 0.55
N LEU A 192 -1.60 -6.81 0.65
CA LEU A 192 -3.02 -6.54 0.78
C LEU A 192 -3.33 -5.80 2.09
N ASP A 193 -2.75 -6.19 3.21
CA ASP A 193 -2.95 -5.52 4.49
C ASP A 193 -2.34 -4.11 4.47
N GLY A 194 -1.13 -3.98 3.93
CA GLY A 194 -0.40 -2.71 3.87
C GLY A 194 -0.97 -1.67 2.90
N SER A 195 -1.86 -2.08 1.97
CA SER A 195 -2.43 -1.23 0.93
C SER A 195 -3.79 -0.61 1.30
N ALA A 196 -4.28 -0.82 2.53
CA ALA A 196 -5.57 -0.30 2.97
C ALA A 196 -5.56 1.24 2.96
N ASP A 197 -6.58 1.85 2.34
CA ASP A 197 -6.73 3.30 2.16
C ASP A 197 -5.54 3.98 1.44
N LYS A 198 -4.73 3.20 0.72
CA LYS A 198 -3.51 3.66 0.05
C LYS A 198 -3.46 3.34 -1.44
N VAL A 199 -4.57 2.94 -2.04
CA VAL A 199 -4.68 2.64 -3.47
C VAL A 199 -5.57 3.66 -4.16
N ALA A 200 -5.31 3.90 -5.44
CA ALA A 200 -6.16 4.79 -6.25
C ALA A 200 -7.52 4.16 -6.59
N ASP A 201 -7.57 2.83 -6.65
CA ASP A 201 -8.75 2.04 -7.00
C ASP A 201 -8.81 0.77 -6.15
N ASP A 202 -9.91 0.59 -5.42
CA ASP A 202 -10.17 -0.53 -4.51
C ASP A 202 -10.42 -1.85 -5.27
N ASP A 203 -10.75 -1.79 -6.56
CA ASP A 203 -10.89 -2.98 -7.40
C ASP A 203 -9.56 -3.73 -7.52
N VAL A 204 -8.42 -3.02 -7.44
CA VAL A 204 -7.08 -3.62 -7.49
C VAL A 204 -6.81 -4.46 -6.24
N ARG A 205 -7.25 -4.01 -5.06
CA ARG A 205 -7.19 -4.79 -3.82
C ARG A 205 -8.10 -6.01 -3.89
N SER A 206 -9.29 -5.85 -4.44
CA SER A 206 -10.25 -6.95 -4.63
C SER A 206 -9.70 -8.04 -5.57
N ALA A 207 -8.99 -7.64 -6.63
CA ALA A 207 -8.30 -8.57 -7.52
C ALA A 207 -7.15 -9.31 -6.81
N LEU A 208 -6.37 -8.64 -5.96
CA LEU A 208 -5.33 -9.28 -5.14
C LEU A 208 -5.93 -10.26 -4.14
N SER A 209 -7.01 -9.89 -3.44
CA SER A 209 -7.73 -10.80 -2.54
C SER A 209 -8.21 -12.05 -3.28
N THR A 210 -8.78 -11.89 -4.47
CA THR A 210 -9.22 -13.02 -5.30
C THR A 210 -8.05 -13.91 -5.71
N ALA A 211 -6.91 -13.32 -6.09
CA ALA A 211 -5.71 -14.09 -6.45
C ALA A 211 -5.12 -14.86 -5.25
N ILE A 212 -5.18 -14.28 -4.04
CA ILE A 212 -4.79 -14.94 -2.78
C ILE A 212 -5.72 -16.12 -2.50
N ASP A 213 -7.04 -15.94 -2.63
CA ASP A 213 -8.03 -17.00 -2.43
C ASP A 213 -7.81 -18.13 -3.44
N ASP A 214 -7.64 -17.80 -4.73
CA ASP A 214 -7.34 -18.77 -5.78
C ASP A 214 -6.04 -19.55 -5.47
N ALA A 215 -4.97 -18.88 -5.05
CA ALA A 215 -3.73 -19.53 -4.63
C ALA A 215 -3.93 -20.45 -3.41
N GLY A 216 -4.74 -20.02 -2.44
CA GLY A 216 -5.15 -20.82 -1.29
C GLY A 216 -5.86 -22.11 -1.69
N THR A 217 -6.81 -22.03 -2.64
CA THR A 217 -7.51 -23.23 -3.15
C THR A 217 -6.55 -24.22 -3.82
N VAL A 218 -5.52 -23.72 -4.52
CA VAL A 218 -4.47 -24.56 -5.12
C VAL A 218 -3.66 -25.25 -4.01
N LEU A 219 -3.34 -24.56 -2.91
CA LEU A 219 -2.61 -25.09 -1.74
C LEU A 219 -3.40 -26.13 -0.93
N GLU A 220 -4.71 -25.96 -0.78
CA GLU A 220 -5.56 -26.84 0.04
C GLU A 220 -5.89 -28.20 -0.61
N GLY A 221 -5.74 -28.33 -1.94
CA GLY A 221 -5.99 -29.58 -2.65
C GLY A 221 -5.18 -30.76 -2.09
N ARG A 222 -5.84 -31.68 -1.35
CA ARG A 222 -5.25 -32.95 -0.89
C ARG A 222 -5.96 -34.18 -1.48
N PRO A 223 -5.20 -35.18 -1.98
CA PRO A 223 -3.76 -35.21 -2.30
C PRO A 223 -3.49 -34.77 -3.76
N VAL A 224 -2.21 -34.62 -4.12
CA VAL A 224 -1.54 -34.47 -5.46
C VAL A 224 -2.31 -34.88 -6.74
N LEU A 225 -3.36 -35.67 -6.65
CA LEU A 225 -4.21 -36.15 -7.74
C LEU A 225 -4.93 -35.05 -8.53
N ASP A 226 -5.28 -33.92 -7.90
CA ASP A 226 -5.99 -32.83 -8.59
C ASP A 226 -5.09 -31.64 -8.96
N ARG A 227 -3.86 -31.60 -8.43
CA ARG A 227 -2.87 -30.54 -8.73
C ARG A 227 -1.93 -31.04 -9.80
N ARG A 228 -2.00 -30.43 -10.98
CA ARG A 228 -1.08 -30.70 -12.10
C ARG A 228 0.22 -29.92 -11.89
N PRO A 229 1.36 -30.46 -12.36
CA PRO A 229 2.59 -29.68 -12.45
C PRO A 229 2.33 -28.36 -13.18
N GLY A 230 2.74 -27.24 -12.60
CA GLY A 230 2.52 -25.90 -13.15
C GLY A 230 1.28 -25.17 -12.63
N ASP A 231 0.28 -25.84 -12.02
CA ASP A 231 -0.91 -25.15 -11.48
C ASP A 231 -0.53 -24.13 -10.40
N ALA A 232 0.45 -24.49 -9.56
CA ALA A 232 0.98 -23.60 -8.53
C ALA A 232 1.85 -22.47 -9.11
N THR A 233 2.60 -22.75 -10.19
CA THR A 233 3.33 -21.73 -10.94
C THR A 233 2.38 -20.71 -11.57
N ASP A 234 1.34 -21.16 -12.27
CA ASP A 234 0.35 -20.30 -12.92
C ASP A 234 -0.42 -19.45 -11.90
N ALA A 235 -0.72 -20.01 -10.72
CA ALA A 235 -1.30 -19.27 -9.61
C ALA A 235 -0.34 -18.21 -9.07
N GLY A 236 0.95 -18.56 -8.93
CA GLY A 236 2.01 -17.62 -8.55
C GLY A 236 2.16 -16.46 -9.52
N GLU A 237 2.15 -16.71 -10.84
CA GLU A 237 2.21 -15.66 -11.86
C GLU A 237 0.97 -14.74 -11.86
N ARG A 238 -0.21 -15.25 -11.50
CA ARG A 238 -1.41 -14.42 -11.30
C ARG A 238 -1.27 -13.57 -10.04
N LEU A 239 -0.76 -14.15 -8.96
CA LEU A 239 -0.55 -13.47 -7.69
C LEU A 239 0.50 -12.36 -7.82
N GLU A 240 1.63 -12.63 -8.47
CA GLU A 240 2.69 -11.64 -8.72
C GLU A 240 2.18 -10.45 -9.55
N ARG A 241 1.36 -10.71 -10.58
CA ARG A 241 0.72 -9.65 -11.37
C ARG A 241 -0.24 -8.81 -10.51
N ALA A 242 -1.02 -9.42 -9.64
CA ALA A 242 -1.94 -8.71 -8.76
C ALA A 242 -1.18 -7.88 -7.71
N VAL A 243 -0.12 -8.42 -7.12
CA VAL A 243 0.78 -7.70 -6.20
C VAL A 243 1.42 -6.50 -6.88
N THR A 244 1.93 -6.67 -8.11
CA THR A 244 2.51 -5.59 -8.91
C THR A 244 1.48 -4.48 -9.18
N ALA A 245 0.25 -4.86 -9.54
CA ALA A 245 -0.83 -3.89 -9.78
C ALA A 245 -1.19 -3.09 -8.52
N VAL A 246 -1.24 -3.72 -7.35
CA VAL A 246 -1.45 -3.02 -6.06
C VAL A 246 -0.26 -2.09 -5.78
N HIS A 247 0.97 -2.56 -5.97
CA HIS A 247 2.17 -1.76 -5.75
C HIS A 247 2.18 -0.49 -6.63
N ASP A 248 1.87 -0.61 -7.92
CA ASP A 248 1.78 0.52 -8.86
C ASP A 248 0.63 1.48 -8.51
N SER A 249 -0.51 0.93 -8.07
CA SER A 249 -1.65 1.72 -7.60
C SER A 249 -1.28 2.56 -6.35
N ARG A 250 -0.54 1.97 -5.40
CA ARG A 250 -0.05 2.70 -4.21
C ARG A 250 0.94 3.80 -4.57
N ARG A 251 1.85 3.55 -5.51
CA ARG A 251 2.77 4.59 -6.01
C ARG A 251 1.98 5.75 -6.64
N THR A 252 0.96 5.44 -7.44
CA THR A 252 0.09 6.45 -8.07
C THR A 252 -0.68 7.26 -7.04
N PHE A 253 -1.25 6.59 -6.04
CA PHE A 253 -1.94 7.24 -4.92
C PHE A 253 -1.00 8.19 -4.16
N ALA A 254 0.18 7.71 -3.75
CA ALA A 254 1.13 8.49 -2.97
C ALA A 254 1.71 9.69 -3.74
N THR A 255 2.00 9.53 -5.04
CA THR A 255 2.44 10.63 -5.91
C THR A 255 1.35 11.68 -6.10
N THR A 256 0.09 11.26 -6.25
CA THR A 256 -1.06 12.17 -6.36
C THR A 256 -1.25 12.96 -5.07
N ALA A 257 -1.25 12.28 -3.91
CA ALA A 257 -1.37 12.92 -2.60
C ALA A 257 -0.23 13.93 -2.36
N ALA A 258 1.01 13.57 -2.72
CA ALA A 258 2.13 14.50 -2.64
C ALA A 258 1.92 15.73 -3.54
N ALA A 259 1.47 15.55 -4.78
CA ALA A 259 1.20 16.65 -5.71
C ALA A 259 0.11 17.61 -5.18
N GLU A 260 -0.98 17.08 -4.64
CA GLU A 260 -2.06 17.89 -4.04
C GLU A 260 -1.54 18.76 -2.88
N VAL A 261 -0.77 18.17 -1.95
CA VAL A 261 -0.20 18.92 -0.83
C VAL A 261 0.75 20.01 -1.32
N ARG A 262 1.58 19.72 -2.35
CA ARG A 262 2.50 20.69 -2.95
C ARG A 262 1.77 21.93 -3.49
N GLU A 263 0.60 21.76 -4.09
CA GLU A 263 -0.21 22.89 -4.59
C GLU A 263 -0.68 23.82 -3.46
N THR A 264 -0.90 23.28 -2.26
CA THR A 264 -1.31 24.06 -1.08
C THR A 264 -0.18 24.89 -0.46
N PHE A 265 1.09 24.62 -0.82
CA PHE A 265 2.25 25.28 -0.20
C PHE A 265 2.44 26.72 -0.68
N ALA A 266 2.30 26.99 -1.98
CA ALA A 266 2.64 28.29 -2.55
C ALA A 266 1.86 29.49 -1.95
N PRO A 267 0.54 29.39 -1.64
CA PRO A 267 -0.17 30.44 -0.92
C PRO A 267 0.36 30.72 0.48
N VAL A 268 0.70 29.67 1.24
CA VAL A 268 1.23 29.77 2.62
C VAL A 268 2.62 30.42 2.58
N GLN A 269 3.50 29.95 1.69
CA GLN A 269 4.82 30.52 1.50
C GLN A 269 4.77 32.02 1.15
N ARG A 270 3.95 32.42 0.17
CA ARG A 270 3.83 33.85 -0.20
C ARG A 270 3.32 34.73 0.95
N LYS A 271 2.42 34.21 1.79
CA LYS A 271 1.93 34.91 2.97
C LYS A 271 3.07 35.09 3.96
N ALA A 272 3.78 34.01 4.29
CA ALA A 272 4.93 34.00 5.18
C ALA A 272 6.04 34.97 4.74
N GLU A 273 6.48 34.89 3.48
CA GLU A 273 7.51 35.77 2.90
C GLU A 273 7.13 37.25 2.96
N ARG A 274 5.85 37.57 2.69
CA ARG A 274 5.36 38.95 2.77
C ARG A 274 5.37 39.48 4.20
N ILE A 275 4.93 38.68 5.16
CA ILE A 275 4.98 39.06 6.58
C ILE A 275 6.44 39.23 7.00
N LEU A 276 7.30 38.24 6.75
CA LEU A 276 8.72 38.32 7.10
C LEU A 276 9.38 39.59 6.53
N THR A 277 9.17 39.86 5.24
CA THR A 277 9.72 41.06 4.57
C THR A 277 9.26 42.35 5.24
N ALA A 278 7.95 42.50 5.48
CA ALA A 278 7.41 43.69 6.14
C ALA A 278 8.03 43.90 7.53
N THR A 279 8.42 42.81 8.19
CA THR A 279 8.86 42.84 9.59
C THR A 279 10.35 43.02 9.73
N ASP A 280 11.10 42.62 8.71
CA ASP A 280 12.49 43.01 8.51
C ASP A 280 12.58 44.51 8.21
N GLU A 281 11.67 45.07 7.40
CA GLU A 281 11.61 46.53 7.18
C GLU A 281 11.35 47.32 8.48
N LEU A 282 10.47 46.82 9.36
CA LEU A 282 10.23 47.43 10.69
C LEU A 282 11.49 47.37 11.56
N ALA A 283 12.19 46.23 11.56
CA ALA A 283 13.43 46.06 12.32
C ALA A 283 14.54 46.99 11.82
N ASP A 284 14.70 47.11 10.50
CA ASP A 284 15.67 48.01 9.86
C ASP A 284 15.36 49.50 10.14
N ALA A 285 14.07 49.84 10.30
CA ALA A 285 13.62 51.16 10.73
C ALA A 285 13.82 51.42 12.24
N GLY A 286 14.35 50.44 12.99
CA GLY A 286 14.58 50.54 14.44
C GLY A 286 13.33 50.38 15.30
N GLN A 287 12.25 49.83 14.75
CA GLN A 287 11.03 49.51 15.50
C GLN A 287 11.15 48.15 16.19
N ALA A 288 10.37 47.95 17.25
CA ALA A 288 10.37 46.69 18.00
C ALA A 288 9.83 45.55 17.11
N ALA A 289 10.70 44.60 16.78
CA ALA A 289 10.37 43.39 16.02
C ALA A 289 11.07 42.18 16.67
N ASP A 290 10.30 41.16 17.03
CA ASP A 290 10.83 39.97 17.71
C ASP A 290 11.78 39.19 16.78
N GLU A 291 13.07 39.14 17.12
CA GLU A 291 14.08 38.41 16.32
C GLU A 291 13.91 36.89 16.44
N SER A 292 13.45 36.38 17.59
CA SER A 292 13.27 34.93 17.78
C SER A 292 12.14 34.41 16.88
N ALA A 293 11.01 35.12 16.82
CA ALA A 293 9.90 34.76 15.95
C ALA A 293 10.26 34.89 14.46
N ARG A 294 11.05 35.91 14.08
CA ARG A 294 11.55 36.06 12.71
C ARG A 294 12.49 34.92 12.32
N ALA A 295 13.44 34.56 13.20
CA ALA A 295 14.33 33.43 12.97
C ALA A 295 13.57 32.12 12.81
N ALA A 296 12.56 31.86 13.66
CA ALA A 296 11.72 30.66 13.56
C ALA A 296 10.98 30.57 12.22
N LEU A 297 10.43 31.69 11.71
CA LEU A 297 9.77 31.71 10.41
C LEU A 297 10.77 31.49 9.25
N ARG A 298 11.97 32.05 9.32
CA ARG A 298 13.04 31.79 8.32
C ARG A 298 13.40 30.30 8.29
N ASP A 299 13.64 29.71 9.45
CA ASP A 299 13.98 28.28 9.56
C ASP A 299 12.86 27.38 9.01
N ALA A 300 11.59 27.71 9.30
CA ALA A 300 10.44 26.97 8.77
C ALA A 300 10.34 27.08 7.23
N LEU A 301 10.54 28.28 6.67
CA LEU A 301 10.55 28.51 5.22
C LEU A 301 11.69 27.73 4.53
N ASP A 302 12.88 27.73 5.11
CA ASP A 302 14.04 27.02 4.58
C ASP A 302 13.81 25.50 4.60
N ALA A 303 13.31 24.96 5.71
CA ALA A 303 12.98 23.54 5.84
C ALA A 303 11.89 23.12 4.84
N ALA A 304 10.84 23.93 4.68
CA ALA A 304 9.76 23.65 3.74
C ALA A 304 10.23 23.75 2.27
N THR A 305 11.07 24.73 1.95
CA THR A 305 11.67 24.86 0.60
C THR A 305 12.60 23.69 0.28
N ALA A 306 13.40 23.24 1.25
CA ALA A 306 14.26 22.06 1.10
C ALA A 306 13.42 20.79 0.87
N ALA A 307 12.36 20.59 1.65
CA ALA A 307 11.43 19.47 1.46
C ALA A 307 10.77 19.53 0.07
N HIS A 308 10.30 20.70 -0.36
CA HIS A 308 9.67 20.90 -1.67
C HIS A 308 10.65 20.65 -2.83
N THR A 309 11.93 20.94 -2.65
CA THR A 309 12.98 20.71 -3.65
C THR A 309 13.36 19.24 -3.75
N THR A 310 13.53 18.57 -2.61
CA THR A 310 13.95 17.16 -2.53
C THR A 310 12.84 16.18 -2.92
N THR A 311 11.58 16.61 -2.86
CA THR A 311 10.39 15.81 -3.21
C THR A 311 9.71 16.28 -4.49
N GLY A 312 10.46 16.90 -5.42
CA GLY A 312 9.92 17.30 -6.72
C GLY A 312 9.46 16.11 -7.58
N PRO A 313 8.64 16.35 -8.62
CA PRO A 313 8.04 15.27 -9.42
C PRO A 313 9.04 14.26 -9.99
N ASP A 314 10.19 14.73 -10.45
CA ASP A 314 11.27 13.88 -10.99
C ASP A 314 11.97 13.06 -9.90
N GLN A 315 11.96 13.51 -8.65
CA GLN A 315 12.56 12.81 -7.52
C GLN A 315 11.63 11.71 -6.98
N LEU A 316 10.30 11.92 -7.04
CA LEU A 316 9.32 10.97 -6.51
C LEU A 316 9.36 9.61 -7.24
N THR A 317 9.71 9.59 -8.53
CA THR A 317 9.73 8.35 -9.32
C THR A 317 10.80 7.36 -8.84
N GLU A 318 11.88 7.86 -8.26
CA GLU A 318 13.03 7.05 -7.79
C GLU A 318 12.90 6.62 -6.32
N LEU A 319 11.92 7.17 -5.58
CA LEU A 319 11.77 6.86 -4.16
C LEU A 319 11.24 5.44 -3.92
N PRO A 320 11.78 4.72 -2.91
CA PRO A 320 11.14 3.51 -2.38
C PRO A 320 9.70 3.80 -1.97
N LEU A 321 8.78 2.85 -2.18
CA LEU A 321 7.35 3.05 -1.90
C LEU A 321 7.09 3.53 -0.46
N ALA A 322 7.79 2.95 0.53
CA ALA A 322 7.64 3.34 1.93
C ALA A 322 8.00 4.81 2.18
N GLU A 323 9.05 5.33 1.53
CA GLU A 323 9.44 6.74 1.64
C GLU A 323 8.46 7.64 0.87
N LEU A 324 8.01 7.20 -0.31
CA LEU A 324 7.03 7.92 -1.12
C LEU A 324 5.70 8.10 -0.39
N GLU A 325 5.23 7.09 0.35
CA GLU A 325 4.00 7.16 1.15
C GLU A 325 4.07 8.18 2.30
N SER A 326 5.27 8.46 2.83
CA SER A 326 5.47 9.48 3.86
C SER A 326 5.51 10.91 3.32
N VAL A 327 5.83 11.12 2.03
CA VAL A 327 6.08 12.45 1.46
C VAL A 327 4.92 13.43 1.67
N ALA A 328 3.68 12.98 1.43
CA ALA A 328 2.51 13.86 1.59
C ALA A 328 2.33 14.34 3.03
N GLY A 329 2.56 13.46 4.01
CA GLY A 329 2.50 13.79 5.44
C GLY A 329 3.63 14.73 5.86
N ASP A 330 4.84 14.48 5.39
CA ASP A 330 6.01 15.34 5.66
C ASP A 330 5.81 16.75 5.09
N LEU A 331 5.36 16.86 3.83
CA LEU A 331 5.07 18.14 3.20
C LEU A 331 3.94 18.90 3.92
N THR A 332 2.91 18.19 4.39
CA THR A 332 1.82 18.79 5.18
C THR A 332 2.38 19.37 6.48
N THR A 333 3.22 18.61 7.18
CA THR A 333 3.88 19.06 8.40
C THR A 333 4.71 20.32 8.17
N ARG A 334 5.52 20.34 7.10
CA ARG A 334 6.34 21.52 6.76
C ARG A 334 5.51 22.75 6.39
N ARG A 335 4.39 22.56 5.69
CA ARG A 335 3.45 23.66 5.41
C ARG A 335 2.85 24.21 6.70
N ASP A 336 2.45 23.34 7.62
CA ASP A 336 1.82 23.72 8.88
C ASP A 336 2.81 24.42 9.82
N ASP A 337 4.07 23.97 9.85
CA ASP A 337 5.18 24.66 10.54
C ASP A 337 5.32 26.12 10.05
N VAL A 338 5.23 26.36 8.73
CA VAL A 338 5.32 27.70 8.15
C VAL A 338 4.10 28.56 8.52
N ASP A 339 2.88 28.02 8.47
CA ASP A 339 1.68 28.81 8.83
C ASP A 339 1.65 29.13 10.32
N LEU A 340 2.05 28.18 11.19
CA LEU A 340 2.18 28.40 12.62
C LEU A 340 3.24 29.47 12.93
N ALA A 341 4.46 29.34 12.38
CA ALA A 341 5.51 30.33 12.58
C ALA A 341 5.12 31.72 12.03
N THR A 342 4.33 31.76 10.95
CA THR A 342 3.77 33.01 10.42
C THR A 342 2.79 33.64 11.42
N HIS A 343 1.90 32.83 12.00
CA HIS A 343 0.94 33.27 13.01
C HIS A 343 1.65 33.79 14.28
N ASP A 344 2.66 33.07 14.76
CA ASP A 344 3.43 33.46 15.93
C ASP A 344 4.19 34.77 15.71
N LEU A 345 4.76 34.96 14.52
CA LEU A 345 5.42 36.21 14.16
C LEU A 345 4.44 37.39 14.10
N MET A 346 3.25 37.20 13.50
CA MET A 346 2.20 38.21 13.50
C MET A 346 1.76 38.56 14.93
N SER A 347 1.53 37.54 15.77
CA SER A 347 1.15 37.73 17.18
C SER A 347 2.22 38.50 17.97
N ALA A 348 3.50 38.21 17.71
CA ALA A 348 4.62 38.93 18.34
C ALA A 348 4.71 40.40 17.90
N GLN A 349 4.37 40.71 16.64
CA GLN A 349 4.24 42.11 16.19
C GLN A 349 3.06 42.80 16.81
N ASP A 350 1.92 42.14 16.87
CA ASP A 350 0.69 42.70 17.40
C ASP A 350 0.81 43.01 18.90
N ALA A 351 1.55 42.18 19.66
CA ALA A 351 1.94 42.47 21.04
C ALA A 351 2.88 43.68 21.17
N ALA A 352 3.74 43.93 20.17
CA ALA A 352 4.53 45.16 20.10
C ALA A 352 3.70 46.38 19.65
N VAL A 353 2.53 46.17 19.02
CA VAL A 353 1.62 47.22 18.54
C VAL A 353 0.57 47.62 19.59
N CYS A 354 0.12 46.72 20.48
CA CYS A 354 -0.65 47.12 21.67
C CYS A 354 0.31 47.59 22.78
N PRO A 355 0.42 48.91 23.06
CA PRO A 355 1.47 49.44 23.92
C PRO A 355 1.32 49.11 25.41
N GLU A 356 0.15 48.64 25.86
CA GLU A 356 -0.18 48.53 27.28
C GLU A 356 -0.45 47.07 27.72
N PRO A 357 -0.04 46.66 28.95
CA PRO A 357 -0.16 45.26 29.40
C PRO A 357 -1.58 44.69 29.50
N ASP A 358 -2.59 45.55 29.66
CA ASP A 358 -4.01 45.20 29.71
C ASP A 358 -4.67 45.16 28.33
N GLN A 359 -3.94 45.56 27.27
CA GLN A 359 -4.42 45.50 25.91
C GLN A 359 -4.01 44.18 25.26
N VAL A 360 -5.01 43.47 24.75
CA VAL A 360 -4.81 42.25 23.97
C VAL A 360 -5.24 42.51 22.53
N TRP A 361 -4.39 42.15 21.58
CA TRP A 361 -4.73 42.29 20.17
C TRP A 361 -5.67 41.18 19.74
N PHE A 362 -6.75 41.54 19.04
CA PHE A 362 -7.67 40.59 18.44
C PHE A 362 -7.86 40.85 16.94
N PRO A 363 -7.63 39.87 16.05
CA PRO A 363 -7.72 40.07 14.61
C PRO A 363 -9.13 40.47 14.14
N GLN A 364 -10.16 40.02 14.88
CA GLN A 364 -11.58 40.30 14.65
C GLN A 364 -12.05 41.63 15.24
N ALA A 365 -11.25 42.30 16.07
CA ALA A 365 -11.67 43.56 16.68
C ALA A 365 -11.93 44.62 15.61
N GLY A 366 -13.13 45.19 15.64
CA GLY A 366 -13.62 46.16 14.67
C GLY A 366 -14.09 45.57 13.34
N LYS A 367 -14.14 44.23 13.22
CA LYS A 367 -14.52 43.50 11.99
C LYS A 367 -15.65 42.50 12.23
N LEU A 368 -16.50 42.71 13.24
CA LEU A 368 -17.61 41.81 13.52
C LEU A 368 -18.69 41.93 12.44
N ALA A 369 -19.16 40.79 11.94
CA ALA A 369 -20.29 40.77 11.00
C ALA A 369 -21.55 41.32 11.69
N ALA A 370 -22.36 42.09 10.95
CA ALA A 370 -23.57 42.74 11.49
C ALA A 370 -24.53 41.77 12.20
N LYS A 371 -24.62 40.51 11.76
CA LYS A 371 -25.43 39.47 12.42
C LYS A 371 -24.97 39.08 13.84
N ARG A 372 -23.73 39.42 14.22
CA ARG A 372 -23.18 39.20 15.56
C ARG A 372 -23.40 40.39 16.48
N LEU A 373 -23.93 41.49 15.96
CA LEU A 373 -24.19 42.71 16.69
C LEU A 373 -25.69 42.88 16.87
N ALA A 374 -26.09 43.42 18.01
CA ALA A 374 -27.46 43.80 18.27
C ALA A 374 -27.51 45.26 18.74
N PRO A 375 -28.44 46.08 18.21
CA PRO A 375 -28.61 47.46 18.65
C PRO A 375 -29.11 47.52 20.09
N ILE A 376 -28.63 48.49 20.86
CA ILE A 376 -29.07 48.70 22.24
C ILE A 376 -30.49 49.32 22.23
N PRO A 377 -31.51 48.73 22.87
CA PRO A 377 -32.91 49.15 22.69
C PRO A 377 -33.22 50.62 22.97
N TRP A 378 -32.61 51.20 24.01
CA TRP A 378 -32.82 52.61 24.38
C TRP A 378 -31.79 53.56 23.74
N ALA A 379 -30.78 53.03 23.04
CA ALA A 379 -29.74 53.79 22.36
C ALA A 379 -29.35 53.12 21.01
N PRO A 380 -30.28 53.03 20.04
CA PRO A 380 -30.16 52.14 18.88
C PRO A 380 -29.06 52.54 17.87
N GLN A 381 -28.45 53.72 18.05
CA GLN A 381 -27.24 54.13 17.32
C GLN A 381 -25.98 53.40 17.78
N HIS A 382 -26.02 52.75 18.94
CA HIS A 382 -24.94 51.92 19.48
C HIS A 382 -25.36 50.44 19.44
N SER A 383 -24.36 49.56 19.40
CA SER A 383 -24.58 48.11 19.39
C SER A 383 -23.55 47.40 20.27
N VAL A 384 -23.87 46.19 20.70
CA VAL A 384 -22.96 45.27 21.39
C VAL A 384 -23.05 43.89 20.73
N ARG A 385 -22.18 42.96 21.14
CA ARG A 385 -22.28 41.56 20.72
C ARG A 385 -23.65 41.01 21.14
N ALA A 386 -24.34 40.37 20.20
CA ALA A 386 -25.77 40.05 20.35
C ALA A 386 -26.08 39.10 21.53
N ASP A 387 -25.14 38.22 21.86
CA ASP A 387 -25.16 37.33 23.02
C ASP A 387 -25.04 38.05 24.37
N LEU A 388 -24.45 39.26 24.39
CA LEU A 388 -24.28 40.06 25.61
C LEU A 388 -25.44 41.04 25.84
N LEU A 389 -26.33 41.19 24.86
CA LEU A 389 -27.38 42.20 24.91
C LEU A 389 -28.37 41.95 26.07
N GLU A 390 -28.71 40.68 26.35
CA GLU A 390 -29.65 40.33 27.41
C GLU A 390 -29.18 40.81 28.78
N GLY A 391 -27.90 40.60 29.11
CA GLY A 391 -27.31 41.09 30.36
C GLY A 391 -27.30 42.62 30.44
N LEU A 392 -26.97 43.30 29.34
CA LEU A 392 -26.98 44.76 29.30
C LEU A 392 -28.39 45.35 29.47
N VAL A 393 -29.41 44.71 28.89
CA VAL A 393 -30.82 45.10 29.06
C VAL A 393 -31.26 44.91 30.51
N ALA A 394 -30.94 43.78 31.12
CA ALA A 394 -31.28 43.53 32.52
C ALA A 394 -30.61 44.54 33.48
N LEU A 395 -29.35 44.90 33.19
CA LEU A 395 -28.65 45.96 33.93
C LEU A 395 -29.34 47.32 33.80
N ASP A 396 -29.75 47.70 32.59
CA ASP A 396 -30.48 48.95 32.35
C ASP A 396 -31.86 48.98 33.01
N GLU A 397 -32.60 47.87 33.01
CA GLU A 397 -33.88 47.77 33.70
C GLU A 397 -33.73 47.95 35.22
N ALA A 398 -32.69 47.34 35.81
CA ALA A 398 -32.37 47.52 37.23
C ALA A 398 -31.94 48.97 37.53
N TYR A 399 -31.11 49.55 36.66
CA TYR A 399 -30.68 50.94 36.78
C TYR A 399 -31.86 51.92 36.67
N GLN A 400 -32.78 51.69 35.74
CA GLN A 400 -33.99 52.48 35.56
C GLN A 400 -34.93 52.36 36.75
N ALA A 401 -35.01 51.19 37.39
CA ALA A 401 -35.81 51.01 38.60
C ALA A 401 -35.26 51.83 39.78
N GLU A 402 -33.94 51.99 39.89
CA GLU A 402 -33.29 52.78 40.93
C GLU A 402 -33.35 54.30 40.64
N PHE A 403 -32.95 54.73 39.45
CA PHE A 403 -32.73 56.14 39.14
C PHE A 403 -33.83 56.79 38.31
N GLY A 404 -34.79 56.01 37.79
CA GLY A 404 -35.92 56.50 36.99
C GLY A 404 -35.57 56.90 35.56
N GLU A 405 -34.36 56.62 35.09
CA GLU A 405 -33.86 56.92 33.76
C GLU A 405 -33.02 55.76 33.21
N HIS A 406 -32.95 55.63 31.88
CA HIS A 406 -32.09 54.65 31.22
C HIS A 406 -30.61 55.04 31.34
N LEU A 407 -29.72 54.04 31.26
CA LEU A 407 -28.29 54.24 31.08
C LEU A 407 -28.03 55.09 29.84
N THR A 408 -27.22 56.15 29.99
CA THR A 408 -26.84 56.98 28.84
C THR A 408 -25.62 56.38 28.15
N VAL A 409 -25.81 55.79 26.97
CA VAL A 409 -24.73 55.16 26.19
C VAL A 409 -24.03 56.20 25.31
N ASN A 410 -22.72 56.36 25.49
CA ASN A 410 -21.86 57.20 24.66
C ASN A 410 -21.19 56.41 23.53
N SER A 411 -20.85 55.15 23.80
CA SER A 411 -20.15 54.28 22.87
C SER A 411 -20.49 52.82 23.14
N GLY A 412 -20.48 52.01 22.09
CA GLY A 412 -20.60 50.56 22.14
C GLY A 412 -19.57 49.94 21.21
N TYR A 413 -19.97 49.00 20.36
CA TYR A 413 -19.13 48.47 19.31
C TYR A 413 -18.55 49.58 18.42
N ARG A 414 -17.21 49.56 18.24
CA ARG A 414 -16.48 50.42 17.31
C ARG A 414 -15.93 49.57 16.17
N SER A 415 -16.18 49.98 14.92
CA SER A 415 -15.52 49.35 13.77
C SER A 415 -14.02 49.66 13.76
N TYR A 416 -13.26 48.95 12.93
CA TYR A 416 -11.84 49.21 12.78
C TYR A 416 -11.57 50.66 12.35
N ASP A 417 -12.36 51.17 11.40
CA ASP A 417 -12.21 52.53 10.87
C ASP A 417 -12.61 53.59 11.91
N ASP A 418 -13.65 53.34 12.70
CA ASP A 418 -14.02 54.23 13.81
C ASP A 418 -12.93 54.25 14.88
N GLN A 419 -12.35 53.09 15.20
CA GLN A 419 -11.24 52.99 16.15
C GLN A 419 -10.01 53.72 15.64
N LEU A 420 -9.70 53.61 14.34
CA LEU A 420 -8.60 54.32 13.72
C LEU A 420 -8.80 55.84 13.79
N ALA A 421 -10.03 56.32 13.60
CA ALA A 421 -10.37 57.73 13.72
C ALA A 421 -10.23 58.25 15.17
N VAL A 422 -10.63 57.45 16.17
CA VAL A 422 -10.53 57.82 17.59
C VAL A 422 -9.09 57.74 18.11
N TYR A 423 -8.34 56.71 17.69
CA TYR A 423 -6.93 56.55 18.03
C TYR A 423 -6.07 57.64 17.39
N ASN A 424 -6.31 57.93 16.10
CA ASN A 424 -5.57 58.87 15.28
C ASN A 424 -4.04 58.62 15.29
N PRO A 425 -3.50 57.78 14.39
CA PRO A 425 -2.09 57.40 14.42
C PRO A 425 -1.12 58.58 14.20
N ASP A 426 -1.55 59.65 13.52
CA ASP A 426 -0.73 60.84 13.28
C ASP A 426 -0.62 61.74 14.53
N GLN A 427 -1.62 61.69 15.42
CA GLN A 427 -1.65 62.35 16.73
C GLN A 427 -2.36 61.44 17.74
N PRO A 428 -1.67 60.40 18.25
CA PRO A 428 -2.29 59.37 19.07
C PRO A 428 -3.03 59.95 20.27
N ASN A 429 -4.33 59.68 20.34
CA ASN A 429 -5.14 60.01 21.51
C ASN A 429 -4.69 59.09 22.67
N PRO A 430 -4.12 59.63 23.75
CA PRO A 430 -3.60 58.83 24.85
C PRO A 430 -4.68 58.04 25.61
N LEU A 431 -5.96 58.36 25.37
CA LEU A 431 -7.11 57.67 25.96
C LEU A 431 -7.65 56.53 25.08
N ALA A 432 -7.10 56.34 23.88
CA ALA A 432 -7.61 55.36 22.92
C ALA A 432 -6.59 54.25 22.70
N ALA A 433 -7.04 52.99 22.78
CA ALA A 433 -6.23 51.86 22.35
C ALA A 433 -6.06 51.86 20.81
N PRO A 434 -4.94 51.37 20.27
CA PRO A 434 -4.77 51.18 18.84
C PRO A 434 -5.87 50.28 18.24
N PRO A 435 -6.18 50.40 16.93
CA PRO A 435 -7.08 49.48 16.25
C PRO A 435 -6.62 48.02 16.39
N GLY A 436 -7.52 47.15 16.83
CA GLY A 436 -7.19 45.76 17.17
C GLY A 436 -7.00 45.49 18.66
N CYS A 437 -6.67 46.52 19.45
CA CYS A 437 -6.38 46.42 20.89
C CYS A 437 -7.54 46.89 21.79
N SER A 438 -8.63 47.42 21.22
CA SER A 438 -9.77 47.95 21.98
C SER A 438 -10.89 46.91 22.12
N ASN A 439 -11.39 46.72 23.34
CA ASN A 439 -12.54 45.85 23.64
C ASN A 439 -13.85 46.33 22.99
N HIS A 440 -13.97 47.62 22.63
CA HIS A 440 -15.08 48.10 21.80
C HIS A 440 -15.10 47.42 20.42
N GLY A 441 -13.93 47.06 19.88
CA GLY A 441 -13.83 46.30 18.64
C GLY A 441 -14.39 44.88 18.75
N LEU A 442 -14.50 44.33 19.96
CA LEU A 442 -15.09 43.01 20.21
C LEU A 442 -16.61 43.08 20.47
N GLY A 443 -17.16 44.30 20.55
CA GLY A 443 -18.55 44.51 20.94
C GLY A 443 -18.83 44.09 22.39
N THR A 444 -17.80 43.99 23.23
CA THR A 444 -17.90 43.57 24.62
C THR A 444 -17.71 44.72 25.61
N ALA A 445 -17.52 45.95 25.13
CA ALA A 445 -17.37 47.15 25.94
C ALA A 445 -18.41 48.22 25.59
N VAL A 446 -18.77 49.02 26.60
CA VAL A 446 -19.66 50.17 26.49
C VAL A 446 -19.10 51.35 27.30
N ASP A 447 -19.24 52.55 26.77
CA ASP A 447 -19.01 53.79 27.51
C ASP A 447 -20.36 54.35 27.96
N LEU A 448 -20.53 54.53 29.27
CA LEU A 448 -21.77 54.93 29.89
C LEU A 448 -21.59 56.24 30.65
N SER A 449 -22.45 57.23 30.43
CA SER A 449 -22.41 58.48 31.19
C SER A 449 -23.02 58.26 32.58
N MET A 450 -22.24 58.51 33.62
CA MET A 450 -22.65 58.31 35.02
C MET A 450 -23.04 59.61 35.75
N GLY A 451 -23.29 60.71 35.02
CA GLY A 451 -23.51 62.05 35.58
C GLY A 451 -22.22 62.89 35.49
N PRO A 452 -21.86 63.72 36.50
CA PRO A 452 -20.51 64.29 36.51
C PRO A 452 -19.52 63.12 36.50
N GLU A 453 -18.78 62.97 35.39
CA GLU A 453 -17.81 61.90 35.10
C GLU A 453 -16.76 61.79 36.21
N SER A 454 -17.13 61.15 37.31
CA SER A 454 -16.38 61.13 38.55
C SER A 454 -16.67 59.86 39.32
N PHE A 455 -15.60 59.29 39.87
CA PHE A 455 -15.64 58.07 40.69
C PHE A 455 -16.46 58.21 41.98
N ASP A 456 -16.81 59.44 42.39
CA ASP A 456 -17.51 59.73 43.65
C ASP A 456 -19.05 59.82 43.49
N GLY A 457 -19.57 59.59 42.29
CA GLY A 457 -21.00 59.69 41.99
C GLY A 457 -21.83 58.50 42.51
N ALA A 458 -23.06 58.76 42.97
CA ALA A 458 -23.99 57.71 43.40
C ALA A 458 -24.29 56.67 42.29
N ARG A 459 -24.32 57.10 41.02
CA ARG A 459 -24.51 56.22 39.86
C ARG A 459 -23.33 55.29 39.63
N TYR A 460 -22.10 55.81 39.72
CA TYR A 460 -20.89 54.99 39.61
C TYR A 460 -20.80 53.98 40.75
N ALA A 461 -21.07 54.39 42.00
CA ALA A 461 -21.09 53.50 43.15
C ALA A 461 -22.12 52.37 43.00
N TRP A 462 -23.32 52.69 42.53
CA TRP A 462 -24.36 51.68 42.25
C TRP A 462 -23.92 50.71 41.16
N MET A 463 -23.35 51.20 40.06
CA MET A 463 -22.84 50.34 38.99
C MET A 463 -21.71 49.43 39.48
N LYS A 464 -20.81 49.93 40.34
CA LYS A 464 -19.74 49.14 40.95
C LYS A 464 -20.26 48.01 41.84
N GLU A 465 -21.41 48.22 42.48
CA GLU A 465 -22.04 47.22 43.34
C GLU A 465 -22.81 46.17 42.53
N HIS A 466 -23.47 46.57 41.44
CA HIS A 466 -24.48 45.73 40.78
C HIS A 466 -24.13 45.24 39.38
N ALA A 467 -23.28 45.93 38.62
CA ALA A 467 -23.09 45.60 37.20
C ALA A 467 -22.64 44.15 36.96
N GLU A 468 -21.81 43.62 37.87
CA GLU A 468 -21.24 42.27 37.72
C GLU A 468 -22.31 41.17 37.83
N GLU A 469 -23.38 41.43 38.58
CA GLU A 469 -24.55 40.54 38.66
C GLU A 469 -25.23 40.34 37.29
N TYR A 470 -25.05 41.30 36.38
CA TYR A 470 -25.60 41.30 35.03
C TYR A 470 -24.54 41.01 33.95
N GLY A 471 -23.34 40.58 34.35
CA GLY A 471 -22.27 40.19 33.44
C GLY A 471 -21.44 41.36 32.89
N TRP A 472 -21.48 42.53 33.53
CA TRP A 472 -20.69 43.71 33.18
C TRP A 472 -19.81 44.14 34.35
N THR A 473 -18.58 44.55 34.11
CA THR A 473 -17.62 44.92 35.15
C THR A 473 -16.87 46.18 34.78
N HIS A 474 -16.36 46.84 35.81
CA HIS A 474 -15.43 47.96 35.68
C HIS A 474 -14.02 47.38 35.76
N PRO A 475 -13.26 47.36 34.64
CA PRO A 475 -12.00 46.63 34.60
C PRO A 475 -10.93 47.31 35.46
N ALA A 476 -9.99 46.52 35.98
CA ALA A 476 -8.96 47.00 36.91
C ALA A 476 -8.10 48.14 36.35
N TRP A 477 -7.90 48.22 35.03
CA TRP A 477 -7.13 49.29 34.41
C TRP A 477 -7.88 50.63 34.40
N ALA A 478 -9.22 50.61 34.47
CA ALA A 478 -10.11 51.77 34.46
C ALA A 478 -10.42 52.32 35.86
N GLU A 479 -10.05 51.59 36.92
CA GLU A 479 -10.20 52.00 38.32
C GLU A 479 -9.55 53.37 38.62
N PRO A 480 -9.96 54.06 39.70
CA PRO A 480 -9.36 55.34 40.11
C PRO A 480 -7.83 55.31 40.24
N ASP A 481 -7.28 54.16 40.67
CA ASP A 481 -5.86 53.88 40.79
C ASP A 481 -5.30 53.00 39.65
N GLY A 482 -6.13 52.76 38.63
CA GLY A 482 -5.78 52.04 37.41
C GLY A 482 -4.84 52.84 36.51
N ARG A 483 -4.36 52.18 35.45
CA ARG A 483 -3.43 52.78 34.48
C ARG A 483 -4.06 53.97 33.75
N LEU A 484 -5.31 53.83 33.36
CA LEU A 484 -6.08 54.85 32.64
C LEU A 484 -7.45 54.96 33.30
N PRO A 485 -7.62 55.84 34.31
CA PRO A 485 -8.87 55.95 35.04
C PRO A 485 -10.02 56.43 34.14
N GLU A 486 -11.03 55.58 33.95
CA GLU A 486 -12.17 55.81 33.05
C GLU A 486 -13.49 55.39 33.73
N PRO A 487 -14.12 56.27 34.53
CA PRO A 487 -15.35 55.92 35.27
C PRO A 487 -16.54 55.55 34.36
N TRP A 488 -16.45 55.89 33.08
CA TRP A 488 -17.45 55.60 32.06
C TRP A 488 -17.27 54.24 31.39
N HIS A 489 -16.11 53.59 31.49
CA HIS A 489 -15.80 52.39 30.69
C HIS A 489 -16.20 51.11 31.41
N TRP A 490 -17.06 50.31 30.77
CA TRP A 490 -17.54 49.03 31.30
C TRP A 490 -17.39 47.93 30.27
N GLU A 491 -17.01 46.74 30.72
CA GLU A 491 -16.74 45.58 29.88
C GLU A 491 -17.55 44.38 30.32
N SER A 492 -17.92 43.50 29.41
CA SER A 492 -18.49 42.22 29.80
C SER A 492 -17.43 41.37 30.53
N VAL A 493 -17.85 40.62 31.54
CA VAL A 493 -17.01 39.60 32.20
C VAL A 493 -16.58 38.48 31.25
N GLU A 494 -17.25 38.35 30.09
CA GLU A 494 -16.88 37.43 29.02
C GLU A 494 -15.90 38.04 27.99
N THR A 495 -15.35 39.23 28.27
CA THR A 495 -14.31 39.82 27.44
C THR A 495 -13.08 38.90 27.43
N PRO A 496 -12.63 38.42 26.26
CA PRO A 496 -11.49 37.52 26.19
C PRO A 496 -10.22 38.18 26.71
N LEU A 497 -9.42 37.43 27.47
CA LEU A 497 -8.12 37.89 28.01
C LEU A 497 -6.93 37.37 27.20
N GLY A 498 -7.19 36.71 26.07
CA GLY A 498 -6.21 36.07 25.21
C GLY A 498 -6.89 35.47 23.99
N TYR A 499 -6.10 35.20 22.95
CA TYR A 499 -6.55 34.52 21.74
C TYR A 499 -6.48 33.00 21.88
#